data_AF-A0A3R5YUW5-F1
#
_entry.id   AF-A0A3R5YUW5-F1
#
_cell.length_a   1.000
_cell.length_b   1.000
_cell.length_c   1.000
_cell.angle_alpha   90.00
_cell.angle_beta   90.00
_cell.angle_gamma   90.00
#
_symmetry.space_group_name_H-M   'P 1'
#
loop_
_entity.id
_entity.type
_entity.pdbx_description
1 polymer ?
#
loop_
_entity_poly.entity_id
_entity_poly.type
_entity_poly.pdbx_seq_one_letter_code
_entity_poly.pdbx_strand_id
1 'polypeptide(L)'
;MSKSTDEQLNFYQCIQLLDALVANDQIQQDPQNKQNILVYRSAGEDTPEGWYSQNLMSAASELANQPDGQKILLDRLQEVTGQQIELERTPPFADMGLNPSKQHTKENLERD
;
A
#
# COMPACT_ATOMS: atom_id res chain seq x y z
N MET A 1 -2.52 7.78 -26.02
CA MET A 1 -2.56 6.37 -25.57
C MET A 1 -2.79 6.38 -24.07
N SER A 2 -4.05 6.39 -23.64
CA SER A 2 -4.39 6.40 -22.22
C SER A 2 -4.52 4.95 -21.77
N LYS A 3 -3.54 4.43 -21.02
CA LYS A 3 -3.60 3.06 -20.49
C LYS A 3 -4.67 3.00 -19.40
N SER A 4 -5.53 2.00 -19.51
CA SER A 4 -6.70 1.75 -18.67
C SER A 4 -6.37 1.70 -17.18
N THR A 5 -7.03 2.56 -16.40
CA THR A 5 -7.03 2.60 -14.94
C THR A 5 -7.92 1.50 -14.34
N ASP A 6 -7.77 0.26 -14.80
CA ASP A 6 -8.59 -0.91 -14.38
C ASP A 6 -7.74 -2.06 -13.81
N GLU A 7 -6.44 -1.84 -13.59
CA GLU A 7 -5.61 -2.80 -12.85
C GLU A 7 -5.71 -2.53 -11.35
N GLN A 8 -6.17 -3.53 -10.60
CA GLN A 8 -6.12 -3.58 -9.15
C GLN A 8 -4.69 -3.26 -8.67
N LEU A 9 -4.57 -2.30 -7.75
CA LEU A 9 -3.31 -1.92 -7.14
C LEU A 9 -2.77 -3.07 -6.30
N ASN A 10 -1.47 -3.32 -6.40
CA ASN A 10 -0.80 -4.26 -5.52
C ASN A 10 -0.55 -3.63 -4.13
N PHE A 11 -0.10 -4.44 -3.17
CA PHE A 11 0.19 -4.01 -1.81
C PHE A 11 1.11 -2.78 -1.74
N TYR A 12 2.20 -2.77 -2.52
CA TYR A 12 3.17 -1.68 -2.50
C TYR A 12 2.60 -0.38 -3.10
N GLN A 13 1.75 -0.49 -4.12
CA GLN A 13 1.01 0.65 -4.67
C GLN A 13 -0.02 1.18 -3.67
N CYS A 14 -0.67 0.31 -2.89
CA CYS A 14 -1.57 0.71 -1.82
C CYS A 14 -0.85 1.48 -0.70
N ILE A 15 0.39 1.09 -0.35
CA ILE A 15 1.22 1.87 0.58
C ILE A 15 1.46 3.28 0.03
N GLN A 16 1.94 3.38 -1.21
CA GLN A 16 2.20 4.68 -1.85
C GLN A 16 0.93 5.54 -1.94
N LEU A 17 -0.22 4.94 -2.23
CA LEU A 17 -1.50 5.64 -2.27
C LEU A 17 -1.88 6.21 -0.90
N LEU A 18 -1.79 5.40 0.16
CA LEU A 18 -2.10 5.85 1.53
C LEU A 18 -1.12 6.93 1.99
N ASP A 19 0.18 6.77 1.73
CA ASP A 19 1.18 7.79 2.04
C ASP A 19 0.91 9.11 1.31
N ALA A 20 0.55 9.06 0.03
CA ALA A 20 0.21 10.23 -0.75
C ALA A 20 -1.06 10.92 -0.24
N LEU A 21 -2.07 10.16 0.20
CA LEU A 21 -3.28 10.71 0.81
C LEU A 21 -3.00 11.38 2.15
N VAL A 22 -2.11 10.82 2.98
CA VAL A 22 -1.64 11.46 4.23
C VAL A 22 -0.92 12.77 3.90
N ALA A 23 -0.02 12.75 2.91
CA ALA A 23 0.75 13.94 2.52
C ALA A 23 -0.12 15.07 1.95
N ASN A 24 -1.31 14.76 1.43
CA ASN A 24 -2.29 15.72 0.90
C ASN A 24 -3.46 15.99 1.87
N ASP A 25 -3.31 15.64 3.16
CA ASP A 25 -4.32 15.84 4.22
C ASP A 25 -5.70 15.21 3.93
N GLN A 26 -5.77 14.20 3.06
CA GLN A 26 -7.03 13.52 2.72
C GLN A 26 -7.39 12.42 3.71
N ILE A 27 -6.38 11.80 4.33
CA ILE A 27 -6.55 10.89 5.45
C ILE A 27 -5.63 11.31 6.59
N GLN A 28 -6.02 10.99 7.82
CA GLN A 28 -5.29 11.43 9.00
C GLN A 28 -4.32 10.34 9.47
N GLN A 29 -3.06 10.74 9.67
CA GLN A 29 -2.09 9.95 10.40
C GLN A 29 -2.44 9.98 11.90
N ASP A 30 -2.14 8.91 12.64
CA ASP A 30 -2.31 8.93 14.09
C ASP A 30 -1.27 9.89 14.72
N PRO A 31 -1.71 10.92 15.47
CA PRO A 31 -0.81 11.88 16.11
C PRO A 31 0.11 11.24 17.17
N GLN A 32 -0.29 10.12 17.76
CA GLN A 32 0.49 9.39 18.76
C GLN A 32 1.42 8.36 18.13
N ASN A 33 1.09 7.84 16.95
CA ASN A 33 1.88 6.84 16.25
C ASN A 33 1.93 7.10 14.74
N LYS A 34 3.05 7.65 14.28
CA LYS A 34 3.29 7.95 12.85
C LYS A 34 3.32 6.72 11.93
N GLN A 35 3.37 5.51 12.45
CA GLN A 35 3.25 4.30 11.61
C GLN A 35 1.80 3.92 11.33
N ASN A 36 0.85 4.61 11.96
CA ASN A 36 -0.57 4.31 11.89
C ASN A 36 -1.35 5.45 11.22
N ILE A 37 -2.48 5.10 10.64
CA ILE A 37 -3.50 6.00 10.12
C ILE A 37 -4.81 5.79 10.87
N LEU A 38 -5.65 6.81 10.90
CA LEU A 38 -6.99 6.74 11.46
C LEU A 38 -7.94 6.16 10.42
N VAL A 39 -8.52 5.00 10.73
CA VAL A 39 -9.47 4.27 9.88
C VAL A 39 -10.81 4.19 10.60
N TYR A 40 -11.88 4.58 9.92
CA TYR A 40 -13.22 4.38 10.44
C TYR A 40 -13.70 2.96 10.17
N ARG A 41 -14.28 2.31 11.17
CA ARG A 41 -14.89 0.99 11.06
C ARG A 41 -16.34 1.07 11.50
N SER A 42 -17.23 0.52 10.68
CA SER A 42 -18.61 0.25 11.09
C SER A 42 -18.65 -0.85 12.15
N ALA A 43 -19.76 -0.91 12.91
CA ALA A 43 -19.94 -1.94 13.93
C ALA A 43 -19.78 -3.35 13.34
N GLY A 44 -18.79 -4.09 13.83
CA GLY A 44 -18.56 -5.49 13.52
C GLY A 44 -19.03 -6.39 14.65
N GLU A 45 -18.92 -7.71 14.46
CA GLU A 45 -19.26 -8.70 15.50
C GLU A 45 -18.42 -8.52 16.77
N ASP A 46 -17.13 -8.21 16.62
CA ASP A 46 -16.16 -8.11 17.71
C ASP A 46 -15.66 -6.69 17.98
N THR A 47 -16.07 -5.70 17.19
CA THR A 47 -15.54 -4.33 17.28
C THR A 47 -16.66 -3.29 17.20
N PRO A 48 -16.73 -2.35 18.17
CA PRO A 48 -17.69 -1.26 18.10
C PRO A 48 -17.41 -0.36 16.89
N GLU A 49 -18.43 0.36 16.46
CA GLU A 49 -18.24 1.39 15.43
C GLU A 49 -17.36 2.53 15.96
N GLY A 50 -16.44 3.02 15.13
CA GLY A 50 -15.63 4.18 15.49
C GLY A 50 -14.34 4.33 14.70
N TRP A 51 -13.53 5.28 15.17
CA TRP A 51 -12.19 5.55 14.64
C TRP A 51 -11.16 4.68 15.33
N TYR A 52 -10.34 4.00 14.53
CA TYR A 52 -9.27 3.14 14.99
C TYR A 52 -7.93 3.64 14.49
N SER A 53 -6.92 3.58 15.35
CA SER A 53 -5.52 3.71 14.93
C SER A 53 -5.06 2.36 14.39
N GLN A 54 -4.77 2.31 13.09
CA GLN A 54 -4.34 1.10 12.41
C GLN A 54 -3.01 1.32 11.70
N ASN A 55 -2.12 0.33 11.79
CA ASN A 55 -0.86 0.37 11.07
C ASN A 55 -1.07 0.54 9.56
N LEU A 56 -0.31 1.44 8.95
CA LEU A 56 -0.45 1.79 7.53
C LEU A 56 -0.25 0.58 6.62
N MET A 57 0.69 -0.32 6.95
CA MET A 57 0.89 -1.55 6.17
C MET A 57 -0.30 -2.50 6.31
N SER A 58 -0.87 -2.63 7.50
CA SER A 58 -2.09 -3.44 7.69
C SER A 58 -3.26 -2.87 6.88
N ALA A 59 -3.47 -1.56 6.92
CA ALA A 59 -4.49 -0.88 6.13
C ALA A 59 -4.25 -1.04 4.63
N ALA A 60 -3.00 -0.93 4.16
CA ALA A 60 -2.63 -1.16 2.77
C ALA A 60 -2.91 -2.60 2.32
N SER A 61 -2.68 -3.58 3.19
CA SER A 61 -2.97 -4.99 2.89
C SER A 61 -4.47 -5.26 2.77
N GLU A 62 -5.30 -4.60 3.57
CA GLU A 62 -6.76 -4.69 3.41
C GLU A 62 -7.21 -3.98 2.13
N LEU A 63 -6.71 -2.76 1.89
CA LEU A 63 -7.03 -1.98 0.70
C LEU A 63 -6.64 -2.71 -0.59
N ALA A 64 -5.52 -3.45 -0.58
CA ALA A 64 -5.10 -4.27 -1.72
C ALA A 64 -6.15 -5.30 -2.16
N ASN A 65 -7.04 -5.73 -1.25
CA ASN A 65 -8.13 -6.66 -1.53
C ASN A 65 -9.48 -5.95 -1.80
N GLN A 66 -9.50 -4.61 -1.86
CA GLN A 66 -10.70 -3.79 -2.07
C GLN A 66 -10.57 -2.91 -3.31
N PRO A 67 -10.83 -3.44 -4.52
CA PRO A 67 -10.70 -2.68 -5.77
C PRO A 67 -11.54 -1.39 -5.80
N ASP A 68 -12.76 -1.44 -5.27
CA ASP A 68 -13.64 -0.26 -5.20
C ASP A 68 -13.05 0.82 -4.28
N GLY A 69 -12.50 0.41 -3.14
CA GLY A 69 -11.82 1.31 -2.21
C GLY A 69 -10.58 1.96 -2.83
N GLN A 70 -9.79 1.19 -3.58
CA GLN A 70 -8.63 1.70 -4.31
C GLN A 70 -9.04 2.78 -5.31
N LYS A 71 -10.11 2.54 -6.07
CA LYS A 71 -10.62 3.48 -7.07
C LYS A 71 -11.08 4.79 -6.42
N ILE A 72 -11.89 4.71 -5.36
CA ILE A 72 -12.38 5.90 -4.64
C ILE A 72 -11.20 6.75 -4.14
N LEU A 73 -10.19 6.10 -3.58
CA LEU A 73 -9.01 6.77 -3.04
C LEU A 73 -8.11 7.38 -4.12
N LEU A 74 -7.94 6.69 -5.25
CA LEU A 74 -7.22 7.21 -6.42
C LEU A 74 -7.94 8.43 -7.02
N ASP A 75 -9.25 8.33 -7.23
CA ASP A 75 -10.08 9.42 -7.76
C ASP A 75 -9.96 10.64 -6.84
N ARG A 76 -10.07 10.42 -5.52
CA ARG A 76 -9.92 11.50 -4.53
C ARG A 76 -8.55 12.17 -4.57
N LEU A 77 -7.49 11.38 -4.70
CA LEU A 77 -6.13 11.92 -4.78
C LEU A 77 -5.90 12.70 -6.08
N GLN A 78 -6.48 12.23 -7.19
CA GLN A 78 -6.44 12.94 -8.47
C GLN A 78 -7.23 14.27 -8.42
N GLU A 79 -8.39 14.30 -7.76
CA GLU A 79 -9.17 15.53 -7.55
C GLU A 79 -8.35 16.61 -6.81
N VAL A 80 -7.60 16.21 -5.80
CA VAL A 80 -6.86 17.13 -4.92
C VAL A 80 -5.56 17.62 -5.56
N THR A 81 -4.87 16.73 -6.27
CA THR A 81 -3.57 17.05 -6.91
C THR A 81 -3.72 17.63 -8.32
N GLY A 82 -4.86 17.41 -8.97
CA GLY A 82 -5.10 17.81 -10.36
C GLY A 82 -4.25 17.03 -11.38
N GLN A 83 -3.56 15.96 -10.96
CA GLN A 83 -2.65 15.17 -11.78
C GLN A 83 -2.97 13.68 -11.66
N GLN A 84 -2.68 12.92 -12.72
CA GLN A 84 -2.66 11.47 -12.63
C GLN A 84 -1.44 11.04 -11.82
N ILE A 85 -1.67 10.30 -10.74
CA ILE A 85 -0.62 9.76 -9.89
C ILE A 85 -0.08 8.49 -10.54
N GLU A 86 1.22 8.44 -10.81
CA GLU A 86 1.90 7.22 -11.25
C GLU A 86 2.43 6.49 -10.01
N LEU A 87 1.91 5.27 -9.75
CA LEU A 87 2.31 4.44 -8.61
C LEU A 87 3.20 3.30 -9.07
N GLU A 88 4.39 3.20 -8.48
CA GLU A 88 5.38 2.19 -8.84
C GLU A 88 4.93 0.79 -8.42
N ARG A 89 5.06 -0.22 -9.30
CA ARG A 89 4.65 -1.60 -8.99
C ARG A 89 5.62 -2.33 -8.07
N THR A 90 6.89 -1.90 -8.02
CA THR A 90 7.95 -2.53 -7.25
C THR A 90 8.72 -1.51 -6.43
N PRO A 91 9.20 -1.88 -5.23
CA PRO A 91 10.06 -0.99 -4.45
C PRO A 91 11.41 -0.78 -5.14
N PRO A 92 12.05 0.38 -4.96
CA PRO A 92 13.29 0.76 -5.66
C PRO A 92 14.47 -0.19 -5.39
N PHE A 93 14.40 -0.99 -4.32
CA PHE A 93 15.44 -1.97 -3.97
C PHE A 93 15.21 -3.36 -4.59
N ALA A 94 14.03 -3.63 -5.16
CA ALA A 94 13.74 -4.94 -5.77
C ALA A 94 14.61 -5.23 -7.01
N ASP A 95 15.05 -4.18 -7.70
CA ASP A 95 15.89 -4.28 -8.90
C ASP A 95 17.40 -4.41 -8.56
N MET A 96 17.79 -4.20 -7.30
CA MET A 96 19.18 -4.37 -6.84
C MET A 96 19.61 -5.84 -6.66
N GLY A 97 18.84 -6.81 -7.18
CA GLY A 97 19.21 -8.22 -7.18
C GLY A 97 19.26 -8.88 -5.80
N LEU A 98 18.74 -8.23 -4.75
CA LEU A 98 18.60 -8.79 -3.41
C LEU A 98 17.41 -9.76 -3.34
N ASN A 99 17.44 -10.81 -4.17
CA ASN A 99 16.53 -11.94 -4.03
C ASN A 99 17.18 -12.96 -3.05
N PRO A 100 16.70 -13.08 -1.79
CA PRO A 100 17.26 -14.03 -0.84
C PRO A 100 17.06 -15.49 -1.27
N SER A 101 16.14 -15.77 -2.22
CA SER A 101 15.89 -17.11 -2.74
C SER A 101 16.93 -17.61 -3.74
N LYS A 102 17.93 -16.79 -4.13
CA LYS A 102 19.02 -17.23 -5.02
C LYS A 102 20.31 -17.64 -4.30
N GLN A 103 20.36 -17.66 -2.96
CA GLN A 103 21.62 -17.90 -2.22
C GLN A 103 21.82 -19.33 -1.67
N HIS A 104 21.00 -20.32 -2.06
CA HIS A 104 21.25 -21.71 -1.66
C HIS A 104 21.17 -22.70 -2.82
N THR A 105 22.21 -22.70 -3.65
CA THR A 105 22.71 -23.95 -4.23
C THR A 105 24.22 -23.97 -3.99
N LYS A 106 24.63 -24.55 -2.86
CA LYS A 106 26.03 -24.82 -2.56
C LYS A 106 26.52 -25.87 -3.56
N GLU A 107 27.36 -25.48 -4.51
CA GLU A 107 28.29 -26.39 -5.18
C GLU A 107 29.23 -26.96 -4.11
N ASN A 108 28.93 -28.19 -3.68
CA ASN A 108 29.85 -29.07 -2.96
C ASN A 108 29.91 -30.39 -3.72
N LEU A 109 30.72 -30.41 -4.77
CA LEU A 109 31.34 -31.56 -5.44
C LEU A 109 32.24 -30.87 -6.46
N GLU A 110 33.55 -30.79 -6.31
CA GLU A 110 34.48 -31.91 -6.36
C GLU A 110 35.78 -31.51 -5.65
N ARG A 111 36.11 -32.20 -4.56
CA ARG A 111 37.49 -32.51 -4.19
C ARG A 111 37.45 -33.81 -3.40
N ASP A 112 37.68 -34.90 -4.11
CA ASP A 112 38.44 -36.06 -3.66
C ASP A 112 39.08 -36.71 -4.90
#